data_AF-A0A3D4PH00-F1
#
_entry.id   AF-A0A3D4PH00-F1
#
_cell.length_a   1.000
_cell.length_b   1.000
_cell.length_c   1.000
_cell.angle_alpha   90.00
_cell.angle_beta   90.00
_cell.angle_gamma   90.00
#
_symmetry.space_group_name_H-M   'P 1'
#
loop_
_entity.id
_entity.type
_entity.pdbx_description
1 polymer ?
#
loop_
_entity_poly.entity_id
_entity_poly.type
_entity_poly.pdbx_seq_one_letter_code
_entity_poly.pdbx_strand_id
1 'polypeptide(L)' 'MRECSLESSVPDWIIDHPETTMVFQKLGIDTCCGGKSLEYLCQIQGLDQDIVLLKLVETIKST' A
#
# COMPACT_ATOMS: atom_id res chain seq x y z
N MET A 1 -14.56 -8.21 -5.31
CA MET A 1 -13.13 -7.92 -5.51
C MET A 1 -12.98 -6.45 -5.22
N ARG A 2 -12.30 -6.08 -4.13
CA ARG A 2 -12.11 -4.67 -3.79
C ARG A 2 -11.02 -4.14 -4.71
N GLU A 3 -11.30 -3.07 -5.43
CA GLU A 3 -10.27 -2.39 -6.22
C GLU A 3 -9.31 -1.71 -5.24
N CYS A 4 -8.14 -2.31 -5.04
CA CYS A 4 -7.09 -1.75 -4.20
C CYS A 4 -6.57 -0.47 -4.84
N SER A 5 -6.92 0.68 -4.24
CA SER A 5 -6.61 2.03 -4.72
C SER A 5 -5.88 2.85 -3.66
N LEU A 6 -5.43 4.05 -4.00
CA LEU A 6 -4.77 4.98 -3.06
C LEU A 6 -5.64 5.34 -1.86
N GLU A 7 -6.97 5.33 -2.06
CA GLU A 7 -7.97 5.58 -1.02
C GLU A 7 -8.16 4.37 -0.11
N SER A 8 -7.78 3.18 -0.56
CA SER A 8 -7.84 1.94 0.22
C SER A 8 -6.81 1.95 1.34
N SER A 9 -7.20 1.37 2.47
CA SER A 9 -6.33 1.26 3.64
C SER A 9 -5.26 0.20 3.39
N VAL A 10 -4.07 0.39 3.97
CA VAL A 10 -3.00 -0.62 3.88
C VAL A 10 -3.43 -2.02 4.37
N PRO A 11 -4.23 -2.15 5.46
CA PRO A 11 -4.82 -3.44 5.82
C PRO A 11 -5.67 -4.09 4.72
N ASP A 12 -6.48 -3.31 3.99
CA ASP A 12 -7.27 -3.84 2.85
C ASP A 12 -6.37 -4.36 1.74
N TRP A 13 -5.30 -3.61 1.42
CA TRP A 13 -4.28 -4.06 0.46
C TRP A 13 -3.63 -5.38 0.87
N ILE A 14 -3.30 -5.55 2.15
CA ILE A 14 -2.68 -6.78 2.66
C ILE A 14 -3.67 -7.96 2.70
N ILE A 15 -4.95 -7.70 2.97
CA ILE A 15 -6.00 -8.72 2.98
C ILE A 15 -6.25 -9.27 1.56
N ASP A 16 -6.32 -8.38 0.56
CA ASP A 16 -6.58 -8.78 -0.83
C ASP A 16 -5.30 -9.31 -1.51
N HIS A 17 -4.15 -8.66 -1.22
CA HIS A 17 -2.84 -8.93 -1.81
C HIS A 17 -1.74 -9.03 -0.73
N PRO A 18 -1.63 -10.15 -0.02
CA PRO A 18 -0.65 -10.32 1.06
C PRO A 18 0.81 -10.12 0.59
N GLU A 19 1.12 -10.35 -0.68
CA GLU A 19 2.42 -10.09 -1.31
C GLU A 19 2.86 -8.62 -1.20
N THR A 20 1.91 -7.69 -1.13
CA THR A 20 2.19 -6.25 -0.99
C THR A 20 2.77 -5.87 0.37
N THR A 21 2.61 -6.73 1.38
CA THR A 21 3.18 -6.53 2.73
C THR A 21 4.68 -6.24 2.67
N MET A 22 5.42 -6.95 1.80
CA MET A 22 6.87 -6.77 1.68
C MET A 22 7.22 -5.38 1.13
N VAL A 23 6.38 -4.82 0.26
CA VAL A 23 6.55 -3.47 -0.29
C VAL A 23 6.34 -2.43 0.80
N PHE A 24 5.25 -2.55 1.57
CA PHE A 24 4.97 -1.63 2.69
C PHE A 24 6.09 -1.65 3.74
N GLN A 25 6.58 -2.83 4.12
CA GLN A 25 7.71 -2.96 5.04
C GLN A 25 8.99 -2.32 4.50
N LYS A 26 9.30 -2.51 3.21
CA LYS A 26 10.48 -1.89 2.57
C LYS A 26 10.39 -0.37 2.52
N LEU A 27 9.18 0.16 2.39
CA LEU A 27 8.92 1.61 2.38
C LEU A 27 8.81 2.20 3.79
N GLY A 28 8.77 1.37 4.84
CA GLY A 28 8.58 1.83 6.22
C GLY A 28 7.15 2.29 6.53
N ILE A 29 6.16 1.90 5.69
CA ILE A 29 4.77 2.27 5.87
C ILE A 29 4.20 1.44 7.03
N ASP A 30 3.94 2.12 8.15
CA ASP A 30 3.42 1.49 9.36
C ASP A 30 1.93 1.12 9.20
N THR A 31 1.64 -0.17 9.28
CA THR A 31 0.30 -0.74 9.10
C THR A 31 -0.47 -0.85 10.40
N CYS A 32 0.14 -0.49 11.53
CA CYS A 32 -0.44 -0.61 12.87
C CYS A 32 -1.41 0.53 13.18
N CYS A 33 -1.29 1.68 12.51
CA CYS A 33 -2.15 2.84 12.72
C CYS A 33 -3.46 2.79 11.92
N GLY A 34 -4.36 1.88 12.30
CA GLY A 34 -5.81 2.11 12.28
C GLY A 34 -6.47 2.51 10.96
N GLY A 35 -6.19 1.81 9.86
CA GLY A 35 -7.00 1.93 8.64
C GLY A 35 -6.87 3.28 7.92
N LYS A 36 -5.70 3.92 7.99
CA LYS A 36 -5.39 5.08 7.13
C LYS A 36 -5.22 4.63 5.68
N SER A 37 -5.70 5.46 4.77
CA SER A 37 -5.51 5.29 3.33
C SER A 37 -4.03 5.36 2.96
N LEU A 38 -3.65 4.62 1.91
CA LEU A 38 -2.30 4.62 1.39
C LEU A 38 -1.82 6.03 0.99
N GLU A 39 -2.70 6.83 0.37
CA GLU A 39 -2.43 8.23 0.03
C GLU A 39 -1.99 9.04 1.25
N TYR A 40 -2.78 8.99 2.31
CA TYR A 40 -2.48 9.73 3.55
C TYR A 40 -1.13 9.32 4.13
N LEU A 41 -0.84 8.01 4.15
CA LEU A 41 0.43 7.49 4.66
C LEU A 41 1.63 7.90 3.79
N CYS A 42 1.44 7.99 2.47
CA CYS A 42 2.46 8.50 1.56
C CYS A 42 2.70 10.00 1.81
N GLN A 43 1.63 10.78 1.94
CA GLN A 43 1.71 12.22 2.16
C GLN A 43 2.44 12.57 3.46
N ILE A 44 2.11 11.92 4.58
CA ILE A 44 2.78 12.20 5.87
C ILE A 44 4.23 11.75 5.91
N GLN A 45 4.63 10.79 5.07
CA GLN A 45 6.01 10.31 4.95
C GLN A 45 6.80 11.03 3.84
N GLY A 46 6.15 11.86 3.02
CA GLY A 46 6.76 12.47 1.84
C GLY A 46 7.11 11.45 0.75
N LEU A 47 6.40 10.32 0.70
CA LEU A 47 6.52 9.33 -0.36
C LEU A 47 5.65 9.74 -1.55
N ASP A 48 6.15 9.44 -2.75
CA ASP A 48 5.38 9.65 -3.98
C ASP A 48 4.35 8.51 -4.13
N GLN A 49 3.07 8.84 -3.97
CA GLN A 49 1.97 7.88 -3.96
C GLN A 49 1.83 7.12 -5.28
N ASP A 50 2.12 7.75 -6.42
CA ASP A 50 2.08 7.11 -7.74
C ASP A 50 3.19 6.05 -7.86
N ILE A 51 4.40 6.37 -7.40
CA ILE A 51 5.51 5.41 -7.38
C ILE A 51 5.21 4.23 -6.45
N VAL A 52 4.62 4.49 -5.28
CA VAL A 52 4.23 3.43 -4.34
C VAL A 52 3.17 2.53 -4.97
N LEU A 53 2.12 3.11 -5.56
CA LEU A 53 1.06 2.36 -6.23
C LEU A 53 1.60 1.50 -7.37
N LEU A 54 2.46 2.06 -8.22
CA LEU A 54 3.09 1.34 -9.32
C LEU A 54 3.86 0.12 -8.82
N LYS A 55 4.63 0.27 -7.75
CA LYS A 55 5.40 -0.83 -7.14
C LYS A 55 4.51 -1.94 -6.57
N LEU A 56 3.37 -1.57 -5.97
CA LEU A 56 2.39 -2.53 -5.47
C LEU A 56 1.78 -3.33 -6.62
N VAL A 57 1.33 -2.65 -7.68
CA VAL A 57 0.76 -3.28 -8.88
C VAL A 57 1.77 -4.19 -9.58
N GLU A 58 3.03 -3.78 -9.69
CA GLU A 58 4.10 -4.62 -10.24
C GLU A 58 4.33 -5.89 -9.41
N THR A 59 4.25 -5.79 -8.08
CA THR A 59 4.42 -6.94 -7.17
C THR A 59 3.28 -7.94 -7.35
N ILE A 60 2.04 -7.45 -7.46
CA ILE A 60 0.86 -8.29 -7.70
C ILE A 60 0.96 -8.98 -9.07
N LYS A 61 1.39 -8.26 -10.12
CA LYS A 61 1.55 -8.84 -11.47
C LYS A 61 2.69 -9.86 -11.57
N SER A 62 3.66 -9.82 -10.66
CA SER A 62 4.84 -10.68 -10.66
C SER A 62 4.67 -11.95 -9.82
N THR A 63 3.51 -12.12 -9.18
CA THR A 63 3.12 -13.31 -8.40
C THR A 63 2.20 -14.20 -9.24
#